data_AF-A0A8T6HT62-F1
#
_entry.id   AF-A0A8T6HT62-F1
#
_cell.length_a   1.000
_cell.length_b   1.000
_cell.length_c   1.000
_cell.angle_alpha   90.00
_cell.angle_beta   90.00
_cell.angle_gamma   90.00
#
_symmetry.space_group_name_H-M   'P 1'
#
loop_
_entity.id
_entity.type
_entity.pdbx_description
1 polymer ?
#
loop_
_entity_poly.entity_id
_entity_poly.type
_entity_poly.pdbx_seq_one_letter_code
_entity_poly.pdbx_strand_id
1 'polypeptide(L)'
;MKTKRMHGFSLIELMIAVAIIGILAAAAIPAYRSYIENSNMAKVDAHYRQGIRFVENEFRRMRAEMSMGTLTATQADTRYTNTARIASLNGDGGRSPGGGAAYAETVDDAAGVVGVATSGTFAANDVVVTITRPMFGDFAAAETRDIAWADA
;
A
#
# COMPACT_ATOMS: atom_id res chain seq x y z
N MET A 1 -41.51 -51.66 -11.75
CA MET A 1 -40.73 -50.41 -11.92
C MET A 1 -41.12 -49.46 -10.79
N LYS A 2 -40.21 -49.13 -9.87
CA LYS A 2 -40.49 -48.16 -8.78
C LYS A 2 -40.39 -46.75 -9.36
N THR A 3 -41.51 -46.06 -9.54
CA THR A 3 -41.56 -44.65 -9.93
C THR A 3 -41.07 -43.78 -8.77
N LYS A 4 -39.93 -43.13 -8.95
CA LYS A 4 -39.36 -42.19 -7.99
C LYS A 4 -40.23 -40.93 -8.02
N ARG A 5 -40.93 -40.60 -6.93
CA ARG A 5 -41.68 -39.33 -6.83
C ARG A 5 -40.67 -38.17 -6.87
N MET A 6 -40.73 -37.35 -7.92
CA MET A 6 -40.00 -36.08 -7.96
C MET A 6 -40.68 -35.11 -7.00
N HIS A 7 -40.02 -34.83 -5.87
CA HIS A 7 -40.40 -33.73 -4.99
C HIS A 7 -39.80 -32.45 -5.58
N GLY A 8 -40.65 -31.59 -6.15
CA GLY A 8 -40.26 -30.27 -6.64
C GLY A 8 -40.23 -29.24 -5.52
N PHE A 9 -39.44 -28.19 -5.71
CA PHE A 9 -39.36 -27.03 -4.80
C PHE A 9 -40.66 -26.21 -4.87
N SER A 10 -41.22 -25.83 -3.71
CA SER A 10 -42.45 -25.04 -3.64
C SER A 10 -42.16 -23.55 -3.81
N LEU A 11 -43.11 -22.84 -4.43
CA LEU A 11 -43.02 -21.39 -4.61
C LEU A 11 -43.03 -20.66 -3.26
N ILE A 12 -43.71 -21.21 -2.25
CA ILE A 12 -43.71 -20.63 -0.90
C ILE A 12 -42.35 -20.80 -0.21
N GLU A 13 -41.66 -21.92 -0.45
CA GLU A 13 -40.31 -22.16 0.08
C GLU A 13 -39.32 -21.17 -0.52
N LEU A 14 -39.47 -20.87 -1.83
CA LEU A 14 -38.67 -19.83 -2.49
C LEU A 14 -38.92 -18.45 -1.90
N MET A 15 -40.19 -18.07 -1.71
CA MET A 15 -40.54 -16.75 -1.18
C MET A 15 -40.00 -16.52 0.23
N ILE A 16 -40.08 -17.53 1.10
CA ILE A 16 -39.53 -17.46 2.46
C ILE A 16 -38.01 -17.35 2.41
N ALA A 17 -37.34 -18.15 1.57
CA ALA A 17 -35.89 -18.09 1.42
C ALA A 17 -35.41 -16.70 0.96
N VAL A 18 -36.08 -16.09 -0.01
CA VAL A 18 -35.77 -14.74 -0.50
C VAL A 18 -35.97 -13.69 0.59
N ALA A 19 -37.04 -13.80 1.40
CA ALA A 19 -37.29 -12.88 2.51
C ALA A 19 -36.16 -12.93 3.55
N ILE A 20 -35.70 -14.13 3.92
CA ILE A 20 -34.60 -14.31 4.88
C ILE A 20 -33.29 -13.75 4.32
N ILE A 21 -32.95 -14.04 3.05
CA ILE A 21 -31.75 -13.50 2.40
C ILE A 21 -31.80 -11.97 2.35
N GLY A 22 -32.97 -11.38 2.08
CA GLY A 22 -33.15 -9.94 2.08
C GLY A 22 -32.81 -9.29 3.43
N ILE A 23 -33.28 -9.86 4.54
CA ILE A 23 -32.99 -9.38 5.90
C ILE A 23 -31.50 -9.50 6.21
N LEU A 24 -30.88 -10.65 5.89
CA LEU A 24 -29.46 -10.88 6.12
C LEU A 24 -28.59 -9.92 5.30
N ALA A 25 -28.92 -9.73 4.02
CA ALA A 25 -28.18 -8.85 3.12
C ALA A 25 -28.20 -7.39 3.58
N ALA A 26 -29.32 -6.92 4.13
CA ALA A 26 -29.46 -5.56 4.63
C ALA A 26 -28.45 -5.21 5.74
N ALA A 27 -28.13 -6.15 6.63
CA ALA A 27 -27.12 -5.96 7.66
C ALA A 27 -25.70 -6.35 7.20
N ALA A 28 -25.57 -7.44 6.41
CA ALA A 28 -24.28 -7.99 6.04
C ALA A 28 -23.51 -7.13 5.03
N ILE A 29 -24.19 -6.52 4.05
CA ILE A 29 -23.53 -5.70 3.02
C ILE A 29 -22.80 -4.48 3.61
N PRO A 30 -23.44 -3.61 4.42
CA PRO A 30 -22.74 -2.45 5.00
C PRO A 30 -21.61 -2.85 5.95
N ALA A 31 -21.79 -3.92 6.73
CA ALA A 31 -20.75 -4.44 7.61
C ALA A 31 -19.52 -4.94 6.82
N TYR A 32 -19.74 -5.70 5.74
CA TYR A 32 -18.66 -6.18 4.89
C TYR A 32 -17.93 -5.04 4.17
N ARG A 33 -18.65 -4.03 3.69
CA ARG A 33 -18.03 -2.85 3.06
C ARG A 33 -17.10 -2.12 4.04
N SER A 34 -17.57 -1.87 5.25
CA SER A 34 -16.78 -1.22 6.30
C SER A 34 -15.54 -2.05 6.68
N TYR A 35 -15.67 -3.38 6.72
CA TYR A 35 -14.53 -4.27 6.95
C TYR A 35 -13.45 -4.16 5.86
N ILE A 36 -13.87 -4.16 4.59
CA ILE A 36 -12.93 -4.04 3.45
C ILE A 36 -12.25 -2.68 3.45
N GLU A 37 -12.98 -1.60 3.73
CA GLU A 37 -12.43 -0.25 3.84
C GLU A 37 -11.37 -0.16 4.95
N ASN A 38 -11.69 -0.61 6.16
CA ASN A 38 -10.74 -0.66 7.28
C ASN A 38 -9.50 -1.51 6.96
N SER A 39 -9.68 -2.66 6.29
CA SER A 39 -8.57 -3.51 5.87
C SER A 39 -7.67 -2.81 4.84
N ASN A 40 -8.27 -2.05 3.91
CA ASN A 40 -7.52 -1.30 2.90
C ASN A 40 -6.76 -0.11 3.53
N MET A 41 -7.36 0.58 4.49
CA MET A 41 -6.69 1.64 5.25
C MET A 41 -5.49 1.12 6.04
N ALA A 42 -5.66 0.01 6.77
CA ALA A 42 -4.57 -0.63 7.51
C ALA A 42 -3.41 -1.04 6.58
N LYS A 43 -3.73 -1.48 5.36
CA LYS A 43 -2.76 -1.82 4.33
C LYS A 43 -1.97 -0.60 3.84
N VAL A 44 -2.65 0.54 3.62
CA VAL A 44 -1.99 1.80 3.26
C VAL A 44 -1.04 2.27 4.35
N ASP A 45 -1.45 2.22 5.62
CA ASP A 45 -0.59 2.60 6.74
C ASP A 45 0.61 1.64 6.89
N ALA A 46 0.40 0.34 6.64
CA ALA A 46 1.49 -0.63 6.61
C ALA A 46 2.52 -0.31 5.50
N HIS A 47 2.06 0.02 4.30
CA HIS A 47 2.93 0.45 3.19
C HIS A 47 3.68 1.73 3.53
N TYR A 48 3.01 2.73 4.09
CA TYR A 48 3.65 3.97 4.53
C TYR A 48 4.81 3.71 5.49
N ARG A 49 4.58 2.92 6.55
CA ARG A 49 5.61 2.56 7.53
C ARG A 49 6.70 1.68 6.94
N GLN A 50 6.37 0.81 5.99
CA GLN A 50 7.36 -0.01 5.27
C GLN A 50 8.27 0.87 4.42
N GLY A 51 7.73 1.86 3.71
CA GLY A 51 8.50 2.83 2.93
C GLY A 51 9.54 3.56 3.78
N ILE A 52 9.15 4.03 4.98
CA ILE A 52 10.08 4.68 5.92
C ILE A 52 11.24 3.75 6.30
N ARG A 53 10.92 2.55 6.79
CA ARG A 53 11.96 1.58 7.22
C ARG A 53 12.87 1.16 6.06
N PHE A 54 12.31 1.03 4.86
CA PHE A 54 13.08 0.68 3.68
C PHE A 54 14.16 1.72 3.40
N VAL A 55 13.79 3.00 3.39
CA VAL A 55 14.73 4.11 3.14
C VAL A 55 15.78 4.19 4.24
N GLU A 56 15.39 4.07 5.50
CA GLU A 56 16.34 4.08 6.63
C GLU A 56 17.37 2.93 6.52
N ASN A 57 16.92 1.73 6.16
CA ASN A 57 17.80 0.58 5.97
C ASN A 57 18.72 0.75 4.75
N GLU A 58 18.19 1.31 3.66
CA GLU A 58 18.96 1.61 2.46
C GLU A 58 20.07 2.62 2.75
N PHE A 59 19.77 3.70 3.48
CA PHE A 59 20.76 4.70 3.86
C PHE A 59 21.85 4.11 4.76
N ARG A 60 21.47 3.30 5.75
CA ARG A 60 22.44 2.59 6.61
C ARG A 60 23.37 1.67 5.80
N ARG A 61 22.82 0.91 4.85
CA ARG A 61 23.60 0.05 3.95
C ARG A 61 24.57 0.87 3.10
N MET A 62 24.09 1.94 2.49
CA MET A 62 24.90 2.81 1.65
C MET A 62 26.02 3.51 2.43
N ARG A 63 25.76 3.95 3.67
CA ARG A 63 26.82 4.50 4.53
C ARG A 63 27.93 3.50 4.80
N ALA A 64 27.59 2.23 5.04
CA ALA A 64 28.59 1.19 5.19
C ALA A 64 29.40 0.98 3.89
N GLU A 65 28.73 0.92 2.72
CA GLU A 65 29.39 0.78 1.42
C GLU A 65 30.33 1.97 1.12
N MET A 66 29.95 3.19 1.48
CA MET A 66 30.79 4.40 1.34
C MET A 66 31.96 4.39 2.31
N SER A 67 31.75 3.97 3.57
CA SER A 67 32.82 3.83 4.56
C SER A 67 33.84 2.75 4.16
N MET A 68 33.41 1.72 3.44
CA MET A 68 34.27 0.67 2.90
C MET A 68 34.96 1.06 1.58
N GLY A 69 34.64 2.24 1.03
CA GLY A 69 35.17 2.71 -0.25
C GLY A 69 34.65 1.95 -1.48
N THR A 70 33.66 1.08 -1.32
CA THR A 70 33.07 0.30 -2.42
C THR A 70 32.02 1.08 -3.21
N LEU A 71 31.57 2.21 -2.67
CA LEU A 71 30.61 3.12 -3.30
C LEU A 71 31.07 4.57 -3.09
N THR A 72 31.14 5.36 -4.17
CA THR A 72 31.33 6.81 -4.07
C THR A 72 29.99 7.55 -4.07
N ALA A 73 29.96 8.79 -3.59
CA ALA A 73 28.76 9.60 -3.59
C ALA A 73 28.19 9.82 -5.01
N THR A 74 29.04 10.05 -6.01
CA THR A 74 28.62 10.17 -7.42
C THR A 74 28.06 8.86 -7.99
N GLN A 75 28.63 7.72 -7.61
CA GLN A 75 28.08 6.42 -7.99
C GLN A 75 26.72 6.18 -7.33
N ALA A 76 26.55 6.62 -6.08
CA ALA A 76 25.29 6.54 -5.37
C ALA A 76 24.19 7.34 -6.07
N ASP A 77 24.48 8.56 -6.51
CA ASP A 77 23.53 9.40 -7.27
C ASP A 77 23.00 8.71 -8.55
N THR A 78 23.88 7.98 -9.23
CA THR A 78 23.51 7.26 -10.46
C THR A 78 22.70 5.99 -10.16
N ARG A 79 23.02 5.30 -9.07
CA ARG A 79 22.43 3.99 -8.71
C ARG A 79 21.11 4.11 -7.94
N TYR A 80 20.97 5.14 -7.10
CA TYR A 80 19.89 5.28 -6.14
C TYR A 80 18.92 6.41 -6.52
N THR A 81 18.46 6.37 -7.78
CA THR A 81 17.45 7.30 -8.28
C THR A 81 16.08 7.03 -7.65
N ASN A 82 15.20 8.04 -7.65
CA ASN A 82 13.84 7.87 -7.15
C ASN A 82 13.10 6.72 -7.85
N THR A 83 13.26 6.61 -9.17
CA THR A 83 12.70 5.53 -9.98
C THR A 83 13.19 4.14 -9.56
N ALA A 84 14.51 3.99 -9.35
CA ALA A 84 15.09 2.70 -8.96
C ALA A 84 14.59 2.27 -7.57
N ARG A 85 14.51 3.21 -6.63
CA ARG A 85 13.99 2.94 -5.28
C ARG A 85 12.50 2.61 -5.27
N ILE A 86 11.67 3.35 -6.01
CA ILE A 86 10.24 3.02 -6.17
C ILE A 86 10.06 1.63 -6.78
N ALA A 87 10.91 1.24 -7.73
CA ALA A 87 10.89 -0.11 -8.28
C ALA A 87 11.24 -1.17 -7.23
N SER A 88 12.27 -0.96 -6.41
CA SER A 88 12.60 -1.87 -5.30
C SER A 88 11.47 -1.96 -4.26
N LEU A 89 10.93 -0.83 -3.83
CA LEU A 89 9.79 -0.76 -2.90
C LEU A 89 8.56 -1.53 -3.41
N ASN A 90 8.27 -1.46 -4.71
CA ASN A 90 7.16 -2.20 -5.32
C ASN A 90 7.49 -3.68 -5.64
N GLY A 91 8.78 -4.05 -5.70
CA GLY A 91 9.20 -5.44 -5.79
C GLY A 91 8.98 -6.19 -4.46
N ASP A 92 9.25 -5.50 -3.35
CA ASP A 92 9.05 -6.01 -1.99
C ASP A 92 7.65 -5.69 -1.42
N GLY A 93 6.95 -4.75 -2.04
CA GLY A 93 5.64 -4.24 -1.61
C GLY A 93 4.48 -5.00 -2.23
N GLY A 94 3.45 -5.27 -1.42
CA GLY A 94 2.16 -5.72 -1.95
C GLY A 94 1.49 -4.64 -2.81
N ARG A 95 0.42 -4.99 -3.54
CA ARG A 95 -0.34 -4.02 -4.36
C ARG A 95 -1.03 -2.95 -3.51
N SER A 96 -1.36 -1.79 -4.06
CA SER A 96 -2.24 -0.81 -3.40
C SER A 96 -3.68 -1.36 -3.26
N PRO A 97 -4.54 -0.73 -2.44
CA PRO A 97 -5.99 -1.03 -2.44
C PRO A 97 -6.64 -0.88 -3.82
N GLY A 98 -6.24 0.11 -4.62
CA GLY A 98 -6.68 0.31 -6.00
C GLY A 98 -6.19 -0.77 -6.97
N GLY A 99 -5.42 -1.75 -6.48
CA GLY A 99 -4.94 -2.89 -7.25
C GLY A 99 -3.74 -2.57 -8.13
N GLY A 100 -3.11 -1.40 -8.00
CA GLY A 100 -1.88 -1.02 -8.71
C GLY A 100 -0.62 -1.21 -7.88
N ALA A 101 0.45 -0.50 -8.27
CA ALA A 101 1.65 -0.35 -7.46
C ALA A 101 1.31 0.32 -6.11
N ALA A 102 2.00 -0.05 -5.03
CA ALA A 102 1.80 0.56 -3.71
C ALA A 102 2.56 1.88 -3.53
N TYR A 103 3.62 2.10 -4.31
CA TYR A 103 4.45 3.29 -4.25
C TYR A 103 4.56 3.94 -5.63
N ALA A 104 4.51 5.27 -5.66
CA ALA A 104 4.75 6.08 -6.85
C ALA A 104 5.43 7.39 -6.46
N GLU A 105 5.89 8.17 -7.44
CA GLU A 105 6.53 9.48 -7.17
C GLU A 105 5.54 10.44 -6.51
N THR A 106 4.31 10.46 -7.02
CA THR A 106 3.18 11.22 -6.47
C THR A 106 2.24 10.30 -5.71
N VAL A 107 1.64 10.84 -4.65
CA VAL A 107 0.56 10.19 -3.90
C VAL A 107 -0.70 10.01 -4.76
N ASP A 108 -1.46 8.94 -4.54
CA ASP A 108 -2.80 8.74 -5.12
C ASP A 108 -3.79 8.37 -4.02
N ASP A 109 -4.65 9.34 -3.68
CA ASP A 109 -5.64 9.22 -2.62
C ASP A 109 -6.79 8.28 -2.97
N ALA A 110 -7.10 8.10 -4.26
CA ALA A 110 -8.18 7.23 -4.70
C ALA A 110 -7.74 5.76 -4.70
N ALA A 111 -6.51 5.49 -5.15
CA ALA A 111 -5.96 4.14 -5.21
C ALA A 111 -5.23 3.72 -3.92
N GLY A 112 -4.95 4.64 -3.01
CA GLY A 112 -4.20 4.39 -1.78
C GLY A 112 -2.72 4.11 -2.06
N VAL A 113 -2.11 4.91 -2.94
CA VAL A 113 -0.69 4.80 -3.30
C VAL A 113 0.13 5.76 -2.46
N VAL A 114 1.21 5.26 -1.86
CA VAL A 114 2.16 6.04 -1.07
C VAL A 114 3.08 6.83 -2.00
N GLY A 115 3.19 8.13 -1.75
CA GLY A 115 4.11 9.01 -2.47
C GLY A 115 5.54 8.85 -1.99
N VAL A 116 6.50 8.82 -2.90
CA VAL A 116 7.94 8.71 -2.64
C VAL A 116 8.67 9.73 -3.50
N ALA A 117 9.12 10.82 -2.88
CA ALA A 117 9.89 11.86 -3.55
C ALA A 117 11.33 11.89 -3.04
N THR A 118 12.25 12.36 -3.88
CA THR A 118 13.66 12.56 -3.51
C THR A 118 14.10 13.94 -3.93
N SER A 119 14.81 14.63 -3.06
CA SER A 119 15.52 15.87 -3.36
C SER A 119 16.99 15.72 -2.98
N GLY A 120 17.82 16.63 -3.48
CA GLY A 120 19.26 16.62 -3.23
C GLY A 120 20.01 15.50 -3.94
N THR A 121 21.31 15.41 -3.66
CA THR A 121 22.24 14.41 -4.20
C THR A 121 23.22 13.97 -3.12
N PHE A 122 23.64 12.71 -3.18
CA PHE A 122 24.63 12.15 -2.27
C PHE A 122 25.97 12.89 -2.43
N ALA A 123 26.33 13.29 -3.64
CA ALA A 123 27.55 14.08 -3.88
C ALA A 123 27.51 15.46 -3.18
N ALA A 124 26.34 16.10 -3.08
CA ALA A 124 26.16 17.34 -2.33
C ALA A 124 25.85 17.13 -0.83
N ASN A 125 25.70 15.87 -0.40
CA ASN A 125 25.38 15.47 0.97
C ASN A 125 24.08 16.09 1.52
N ASP A 126 23.11 16.35 0.64
CA ASP A 126 21.83 17.01 0.96
C ASP A 126 20.60 16.18 0.56
N VAL A 127 20.78 14.87 0.31
CA VAL A 127 19.66 13.98 -0.06
C VAL A 127 18.61 13.97 1.03
N VAL A 128 17.35 14.16 0.62
CA VAL A 128 16.18 13.92 1.45
C VAL A 128 15.22 13.05 0.67
N VAL A 129 14.77 11.96 1.30
CA VAL A 129 13.68 11.13 0.77
C VAL A 129 12.42 11.41 1.58
N THR A 130 11.37 11.81 0.88
CA THR A 130 10.09 12.17 1.46
C THR A 130 9.09 11.05 1.16
N ILE A 131 8.54 10.44 2.20
CA ILE A 131 7.47 9.45 2.11
C ILE A 131 6.15 10.10 2.55
N THR A 132 5.12 10.00 1.72
CA THR A 132 3.81 10.63 1.98
C THR A 132 2.70 9.58 1.99
N ARG A 133 1.99 9.46 3.11
CA ARG A 133 0.76 8.67 3.22
C ARG A 133 -0.40 9.39 2.52
N PRO A 134 -1.17 8.71 1.65
CA PRO A 134 -2.37 9.30 1.02
C PRO A 134 -3.50 9.56 2.02
N MET A 135 -4.38 10.48 1.63
CA MET A 135 -5.70 10.69 2.23
C MET A 135 -6.64 9.57 1.77
N PHE A 136 -6.46 8.37 2.30
CA PHE A 136 -7.23 7.18 1.92
C PHE A 136 -8.18 6.72 3.02
N GLY A 137 -9.46 6.49 2.70
CA GLY A 137 -10.49 6.16 3.68
C GLY A 137 -10.69 7.29 4.69
N ASP A 138 -10.70 6.98 5.99
CA ASP A 138 -10.87 7.98 7.06
C ASP A 138 -9.60 8.79 7.42
N PHE A 139 -8.51 8.68 6.65
CA PHE A 139 -7.34 9.53 6.85
C PHE A 139 -7.64 10.97 6.42
N ALA A 140 -7.97 11.81 7.40
CA ALA A 140 -8.37 13.20 7.19
C ALA A 140 -7.29 14.12 6.58
N ALA A 141 -6.02 13.73 6.65
CA ALA A 141 -4.90 14.46 6.05
C ALA A 141 -3.78 13.51 5.64
N ALA A 142 -3.02 13.93 4.62
CA ALA A 142 -1.78 13.27 4.25
C ALA A 142 -0.76 13.42 5.38
N GLU A 143 0.06 12.40 5.59
CA GLU A 143 1.14 12.40 6.58
C GLU A 143 2.47 12.22 5.87
N THR A 144 3.42 13.11 6.12
CA THR A 144 4.70 13.15 5.42
C THR A 144 5.84 12.89 6.38
N ARG A 145 6.81 12.08 5.94
CA ARG A 145 8.06 11.81 6.66
C ARG A 145 9.25 12.08 5.74
N ASP A 146 10.06 13.05 6.15
CA ASP A 146 11.35 13.32 5.53
C ASP A 146 12.46 12.53 6.21
N ILE A 147 13.30 11.89 5.41
CA ILE A 147 14.45 11.10 5.85
C ILE A 147 15.66 11.69 5.15
N ALA A 148 16.40 12.52 5.88
CA ALA A 148 17.60 13.17 5.37
C ALA A 148 18.79 12.23 5.49
N TRP A 149 19.61 12.17 4.44
CA TRP A 149 20.86 11.42 4.43
C TRP A 149 21.82 11.92 5.50
N ALA A 150 21.83 13.23 5.80
CA ALA A 150 22.68 13.82 6.82
C ALA A 150 22.37 13.30 8.25
N ASP A 151 21.12 12.94 8.51
CA ASP A 151 20.64 12.52 9.84
C ASP A 151 20.76 11.00 10.09
N ALA A 152 21.07 10.23 9.05
CA ALA A 152 21.13 8.76 9.08
C ALA A 152 22.37 8.19 9.80
#